data_AF-A0A8D8KD18-F1
#
_entry.id   AF-A0A8D8KD18-F1
#
_cell.length_a   1.000
_cell.length_b   1.000
_cell.length_c   1.000
_cell.angle_alpha   90.00
_cell.angle_beta   90.00
_cell.angle_gamma   90.00
#
_symmetry.space_group_name_H-M   'P 1'
#
loop_
_entity.id
_entity.type
_entity.pdbx_description
1 polymer ?
#
loop_
_entity_poly.entity_id
_entity_poly.type
_entity_poly.pdbx_seq_one_letter_code
_entity_poly.pdbx_strand_id
1 'polypeptide(L)'
;MLSRLACSGRTFVSTPLLKTALQQVPKRPQTVGVRQYARDVKGGSTWTTRAERQTLRERAMAPPGPNAYSLGKGALAGGAALGIGALCFYGLGLGNGASTLENSHAWPEFVRERVRDTYLYFAGSLGISAASAVAVFRSPTLLNLVSRNGWMSILGTFAVMIGSGMLAQSLPYSPGFGAKQAAWIAHSAILGAVIAPICFIGGPILTRAAWYTAGVVGGLSTVAVCAPSDKFLYMGGPLAIGLGVVFASSMASMFLPPTTALGAGIASLSLYGGLILFSGFLLYDTQKIVKRAELTPMYGMRPYDPVNNAMSIYMDTMNIFIRIATILAGGGGSRRK
;
A
#
# COMPACT_ATOMS: atom_id res chain seq x y z
N MET A 1 10.32 -24.68 47.43
CA MET A 1 8.97 -25.26 47.40
C MET A 1 8.61 -25.54 45.93
N LEU A 2 9.37 -26.38 45.20
CA LEU A 2 9.42 -27.86 45.24
C LEU A 2 8.11 -28.53 44.78
N SER A 3 8.02 -29.38 43.74
CA SER A 3 8.72 -29.46 42.43
C SER A 3 8.24 -30.67 41.60
N ARG A 4 7.93 -30.45 40.30
CA ARG A 4 8.07 -31.38 39.14
C ARG A 4 7.13 -32.60 38.95
N LEU A 5 7.03 -33.01 37.66
CA LEU A 5 6.58 -34.31 37.06
C LEU A 5 5.06 -34.61 37.06
N ALA A 6 4.44 -35.31 36.07
CA ALA A 6 4.82 -35.72 34.69
C ALA A 6 3.56 -36.11 33.86
N CYS A 7 3.73 -36.47 32.57
CA CYS A 7 2.66 -36.63 31.56
C CYS A 7 2.08 -38.06 31.34
N SER A 8 1.03 -38.13 30.47
CA SER A 8 0.51 -39.31 29.70
C SER A 8 -0.56 -40.19 30.37
N GLY A 9 -1.60 -40.75 29.71
CA GLY A 9 -2.11 -40.61 28.31
C GLY A 9 -3.20 -41.68 27.94
N ARG A 10 -3.88 -41.51 26.77
CA ARG A 10 -4.76 -42.47 25.99
C ARG A 10 -6.27 -42.72 26.32
N THR A 11 -7.13 -42.02 25.56
CA THR A 11 -8.25 -42.48 24.68
C THR A 11 -9.03 -43.81 24.88
N PHE A 12 -10.38 -43.74 24.80
CA PHE A 12 -11.21 -44.62 23.93
C PHE A 12 -12.54 -43.98 23.43
N VAL A 13 -13.54 -44.75 22.94
CA VAL A 13 -14.40 -44.39 21.77
C VAL A 13 -15.87 -44.94 21.81
N SER A 14 -16.84 -44.18 21.23
CA SER A 14 -18.22 -44.59 20.76
C SER A 14 -19.30 -45.01 21.79
N THR A 15 -20.65 -45.06 21.59
CA THR A 15 -21.72 -44.61 20.62
C THR A 15 -23.10 -44.94 21.30
N PRO A 16 -24.31 -44.80 20.68
CA PRO A 16 -24.93 -43.70 19.92
C PRO A 16 -26.30 -43.24 20.54
N LEU A 17 -26.83 -42.08 20.12
CA LEU A 17 -28.16 -41.59 20.52
C LEU A 17 -28.97 -41.13 19.28
N LEU A 18 -29.70 -42.05 18.63
CA LEU A 18 -30.48 -41.74 17.42
C LEU A 18 -31.62 -42.75 17.23
N LYS A 19 -32.86 -42.26 17.07
CA LYS A 19 -34.16 -42.98 17.25
C LYS A 19 -34.41 -43.30 18.74
N THR A 20 -35.57 -43.07 19.33
CA THR A 20 -36.97 -43.12 18.83
C THR A 20 -37.77 -42.08 19.64
N ALA A 21 -38.32 -41.02 19.06
CA ALA A 21 -39.58 -40.94 18.30
C ALA A 21 -40.85 -41.31 19.09
N LEU A 22 -41.87 -40.45 18.97
CA LEU A 22 -43.26 -40.50 19.48
C LEU A 22 -43.55 -39.77 20.81
N GLN A 23 -44.71 -39.08 20.84
CA GLN A 23 -45.39 -38.46 21.99
C GLN A 23 -44.60 -37.29 22.66
N GLN A 24 -44.96 -36.00 22.51
CA GLN A 24 -46.29 -35.38 22.67
C GLN A 24 -46.38 -33.96 22.04
N VAL A 25 -47.62 -33.54 21.73
CA VAL A 25 -47.96 -32.21 21.18
C VAL A 25 -48.47 -31.27 22.28
N PRO A 26 -48.02 -30.00 22.33
CA PRO A 26 -48.77 -28.91 22.95
C PRO A 26 -49.34 -27.91 21.91
N LYS A 27 -50.37 -27.17 22.32
CA LYS A 27 -51.29 -26.42 21.46
C LYS A 27 -50.81 -25.01 21.10
N ARG A 28 -51.27 -24.52 19.94
CA ARG A 28 -50.99 -23.19 19.36
C ARG A 28 -51.83 -22.09 20.04
N PRO A 29 -51.26 -20.98 20.54
CA PRO A 29 -52.04 -19.81 20.96
C PRO A 29 -52.56 -19.03 19.75
N GLN A 30 -53.75 -18.45 19.87
CA GLN A 30 -54.38 -17.61 18.85
C GLN A 30 -53.88 -16.16 18.97
N THR A 31 -53.47 -15.56 17.85
CA THR A 31 -53.26 -14.10 17.75
C THR A 31 -54.24 -13.50 16.75
N VAL A 32 -54.90 -12.43 17.19
CA VAL A 32 -56.07 -11.80 16.55
C VAL A 32 -55.73 -11.21 15.18
N GLY A 33 -56.55 -11.51 14.18
CA GLY A 33 -56.41 -10.94 12.83
C GLY A 33 -57.02 -9.55 12.72
N VAL A 34 -56.18 -8.51 12.69
CA VAL A 34 -56.61 -7.16 12.29
C VAL A 34 -56.65 -7.08 10.77
N ARG A 35 -57.87 -7.02 10.20
CA ARG A 35 -58.07 -6.79 8.75
C ARG A 35 -57.67 -5.35 8.39
N GLN A 36 -56.54 -5.17 7.72
CA GLN A 36 -56.17 -3.89 7.14
C GLN A 36 -56.71 -3.80 5.71
N TYR A 37 -57.73 -2.96 5.50
CA TYR A 37 -58.36 -2.74 4.20
C TYR A 37 -57.45 -1.92 3.28
N ALA A 38 -56.66 -2.59 2.45
CA ALA A 38 -56.05 -1.96 1.29
C ALA A 38 -57.13 -1.68 0.23
N ARG A 39 -57.24 -0.43 -0.24
CA ARG A 39 -58.06 -0.12 -1.42
C ARG A 39 -57.29 -0.55 -2.67
N ASP A 40 -57.78 -1.57 -3.37
CA ASP A 40 -57.38 -1.84 -4.75
C ASP A 40 -57.80 -0.66 -5.65
N VAL A 41 -56.89 0.27 -5.89
CA VAL A 41 -57.03 1.23 -6.99
C VAL A 41 -56.66 0.49 -8.27
N LYS A 42 -57.69 -0.07 -8.91
CA LYS A 42 -57.61 -0.77 -10.20
C LYS A 42 -57.22 0.23 -11.31
N GLY A 43 -55.92 0.43 -11.50
CA GLY A 43 -55.37 1.40 -12.47
C GLY A 43 -54.41 0.74 -13.45
N GLY A 44 -54.84 0.62 -14.70
CA GLY A 44 -53.99 0.57 -15.90
C GLY A 44 -52.83 -0.42 -15.93
N SER A 45 -52.99 -1.51 -16.68
CA SER A 45 -51.86 -2.31 -17.14
C SER A 45 -50.91 -1.48 -18.01
N THR A 46 -49.80 -1.04 -17.45
CA THR A 46 -48.61 -0.75 -18.24
C THR A 46 -47.36 -1.11 -17.46
N TRP A 47 -47.03 -2.41 -17.48
CA TRP A 47 -45.66 -2.88 -17.29
C TRP A 47 -44.82 -2.37 -18.47
N THR A 48 -44.55 -1.06 -18.50
CA THR A 48 -43.35 -0.58 -19.15
C THR A 48 -42.20 -1.04 -18.28
N THR A 49 -41.64 -2.21 -18.63
CA THR A 49 -40.25 -2.51 -18.32
C THR A 49 -39.38 -1.57 -19.16
N ARG A 50 -39.48 -0.26 -18.87
CA ARG A 50 -38.50 0.73 -19.22
C ARG A 50 -37.30 0.38 -18.38
N ALA A 51 -36.55 -0.62 -18.85
CA ALA A 51 -35.12 -0.68 -18.68
C ALA A 51 -34.60 0.60 -19.33
N GLU A 52 -34.75 1.70 -18.59
CA GLU A 52 -34.19 2.98 -18.91
C GLU A 52 -32.72 2.70 -19.09
N ARG A 53 -32.25 2.83 -20.34
CA ARG A 53 -30.85 2.72 -20.67
C ARG A 53 -30.18 3.93 -20.04
N GLN A 54 -29.96 3.85 -18.72
CA GLN A 54 -29.24 4.83 -17.94
C GLN A 54 -28.00 5.13 -18.72
N THR A 55 -27.90 6.37 -19.19
CA THR A 55 -26.86 6.73 -20.13
C THR A 55 -25.50 6.45 -19.47
N LEU A 56 -24.45 6.14 -20.23
CA LEU A 56 -23.15 5.82 -19.62
C LEU A 56 -22.67 6.94 -18.68
N ARG A 57 -23.05 8.20 -18.99
CA ARG A 57 -22.89 9.38 -18.13
C ARG A 57 -23.67 9.29 -16.81
N GLU A 58 -24.94 8.91 -16.87
CA GLU A 58 -25.83 8.77 -15.72
C GLU A 58 -25.41 7.62 -14.80
N ARG A 59 -24.99 6.48 -15.35
CA ARG A 59 -24.42 5.36 -14.59
C ARG A 59 -23.04 5.67 -14.00
N ALA A 60 -22.26 6.55 -14.64
CA ALA A 60 -20.98 7.05 -14.12
C ALA A 60 -21.15 8.09 -12.99
N MET A 61 -22.18 8.94 -13.08
CA MET A 61 -22.49 9.99 -12.10
C MET A 61 -23.43 9.53 -10.98
N ALA A 62 -24.03 8.35 -11.10
CA ALA A 62 -24.78 7.68 -10.04
C ALA A 62 -23.96 7.57 -8.74
N PRO A 63 -24.60 7.50 -7.55
CA PRO A 63 -23.90 7.30 -6.29
C PRO A 63 -23.08 5.98 -6.30
N PRO A 64 -22.01 5.88 -5.50
CA PRO A 64 -21.05 4.79 -5.63
C PRO A 64 -21.68 3.49 -5.15
N GLY A 65 -21.84 2.52 -6.06
CA GLY A 65 -22.17 1.16 -5.67
C GLY A 65 -21.08 0.59 -4.76
N PRO A 66 -21.41 -0.33 -3.83
CA PRO A 66 -20.45 -0.94 -2.89
C PRO A 66 -19.29 -1.68 -3.60
N ASN A 67 -19.42 -1.93 -4.89
CA ASN A 67 -18.51 -2.71 -5.72
C ASN A 67 -17.18 -1.99 -6.06
N ALA A 68 -17.16 -0.66 -6.13
CA ALA A 68 -15.96 0.08 -6.56
C ALA A 68 -14.78 -0.13 -5.58
N TYR A 69 -15.02 0.04 -4.29
CA TYR A 69 -14.01 -0.17 -3.26
C TYR A 69 -13.81 -1.64 -2.88
N SER A 70 -14.81 -2.51 -3.07
CA SER A 70 -14.65 -3.94 -2.79
C SER A 70 -13.76 -4.63 -3.83
N LEU A 71 -13.83 -4.22 -5.11
CA LEU A 71 -12.93 -4.68 -6.16
C LEU A 71 -11.46 -4.33 -5.85
N GLY A 72 -11.20 -3.08 -5.45
CA GLY A 72 -9.86 -2.64 -5.04
C GLY A 72 -9.33 -3.42 -3.82
N LYS A 73 -10.17 -3.68 -2.81
CA LYS A 73 -9.82 -4.53 -1.66
C LYS A 73 -9.55 -5.98 -2.06
N GLY A 74 -10.34 -6.54 -2.98
CA GLY A 74 -10.15 -7.90 -3.50
C GLY A 74 -8.84 -8.04 -4.27
N ALA A 75 -8.53 -7.07 -5.14
CA ALA A 75 -7.26 -7.02 -5.85
C ALA A 75 -6.06 -6.90 -4.90
N LEU A 76 -6.16 -6.06 -3.86
CA LEU A 76 -5.13 -5.93 -2.83
C LEU A 76 -4.93 -7.23 -2.03
N ALA A 77 -6.03 -7.89 -1.64
CA ALA A 77 -5.97 -9.17 -0.93
C ALA A 77 -5.33 -10.28 -1.80
N GLY A 78 -5.68 -10.34 -3.09
CA GLY A 78 -5.05 -11.25 -4.05
C GLY A 78 -3.55 -10.96 -4.22
N GLY A 79 -3.17 -9.69 -4.40
CA GLY A 79 -1.77 -9.27 -4.48
C GLY A 79 -0.97 -9.60 -3.22
N ALA A 80 -1.55 -9.40 -2.04
CA ALA A 80 -0.94 -9.77 -0.76
C ALA A 80 -0.77 -11.29 -0.61
N ALA A 81 -1.77 -12.08 -1.00
CA ALA A 81 -1.69 -13.54 -0.99
C ALA A 81 -0.59 -14.06 -1.95
N LEU A 82 -0.46 -13.47 -3.14
CA LEU A 82 0.63 -13.77 -4.07
C LEU A 82 2.01 -13.36 -3.50
N GLY A 83 2.11 -12.20 -2.86
CA GLY A 83 3.35 -11.74 -2.22
C GLY A 83 3.80 -12.66 -1.07
N ILE A 84 2.88 -13.08 -0.21
CA ILE A 84 3.15 -14.05 0.87
C ILE A 84 3.51 -15.42 0.27
N GLY A 85 2.77 -15.88 -0.75
CA GLY A 85 3.08 -17.12 -1.45
C GLY A 85 4.47 -17.13 -2.07
N ALA A 86 4.88 -16.02 -2.70
CA ALA A 86 6.23 -15.83 -3.22
C ALA A 86 7.28 -15.80 -2.11
N LEU A 87 7.02 -15.12 -0.97
CA LEU A 87 7.92 -15.11 0.18
C LEU A 87 8.14 -16.52 0.76
N CYS A 88 7.07 -17.30 0.90
CA CYS A 88 7.18 -18.69 1.35
C CYS A 88 7.92 -19.55 0.31
N PHE A 89 7.61 -19.42 -0.98
CA PHE A 89 8.21 -20.23 -2.04
C PHE A 89 9.71 -19.98 -2.19
N TYR A 90 10.12 -18.71 -2.33
CA TYR A 90 11.54 -18.35 -2.46
C TYR A 90 12.29 -18.39 -1.13
N GLY A 91 11.65 -18.06 0.00
CA GLY A 91 12.26 -18.12 1.33
C GLY A 91 12.51 -19.54 1.85
N LEU A 92 11.78 -20.54 1.35
CA LEU A 92 12.02 -21.97 1.63
C LEU A 92 12.95 -22.64 0.60
N GLY A 93 13.56 -21.89 -0.33
CA GLY A 93 14.49 -22.44 -1.33
C GLY A 93 13.85 -23.37 -2.37
N LEU A 94 12.52 -23.34 -2.54
CA LEU A 94 11.80 -24.24 -3.45
C LEU A 94 11.89 -23.82 -4.95
N GLY A 95 12.67 -22.79 -5.26
CA GLY A 95 12.84 -22.26 -6.61
C GLY A 95 13.94 -22.97 -7.39
N ASN A 96 13.61 -23.48 -8.58
CA ASN A 96 14.62 -23.95 -9.55
C ASN A 96 15.38 -22.76 -10.17
N GLY A 97 16.42 -22.30 -9.47
CA GLY A 97 17.34 -21.26 -9.89
C GLY A 97 18.05 -20.66 -8.68
N ALA A 98 19.36 -20.39 -8.80
CA ALA A 98 20.17 -19.90 -7.68
C ALA A 98 19.58 -18.60 -7.12
N SER A 99 18.98 -18.68 -5.93
CA SER A 99 18.33 -17.55 -5.30
C SER A 99 19.38 -16.50 -4.92
N THR A 100 19.09 -15.21 -5.13
CA THR A 100 20.03 -14.14 -4.77
C THR A 100 20.35 -14.12 -3.27
N LEU A 101 19.48 -14.71 -2.43
CA LEU A 101 19.76 -14.94 -1.00
C LEU A 101 20.76 -16.09 -0.75
N GLU A 102 20.69 -17.21 -1.48
CA GLU A 102 21.69 -18.29 -1.35
C GLU A 102 23.06 -17.80 -1.84
N ASN A 103 23.07 -17.07 -2.96
CA ASN A 103 24.27 -16.39 -3.46
C ASN A 103 24.74 -15.27 -2.51
N SER A 104 23.90 -14.73 -1.63
CA SER A 104 24.30 -13.67 -0.70
C SER A 104 25.34 -14.12 0.33
N HIS A 105 25.40 -15.41 0.65
CA HIS A 105 26.49 -15.97 1.46
C HIS A 105 27.83 -15.97 0.70
N ALA A 106 27.79 -16.07 -0.63
CA ALA A 106 28.95 -15.96 -1.52
C ALA A 106 29.22 -14.54 -2.03
N TRP A 107 28.38 -13.54 -1.69
CA TRP A 107 28.62 -12.15 -2.08
C TRP A 107 29.93 -11.62 -1.47
N PRO A 108 30.80 -11.00 -2.28
CA PRO A 108 31.93 -10.22 -1.76
C PRO A 108 31.46 -9.13 -0.80
N GLU A 109 32.25 -8.85 0.23
CA GLU A 109 31.91 -7.88 1.29
C GLU A 109 31.45 -6.52 0.73
N PHE A 110 32.07 -6.04 -0.35
CA PHE A 110 31.69 -4.77 -0.96
C PHE A 110 30.25 -4.70 -1.48
N VAL A 111 29.65 -5.83 -1.90
CA VAL A 111 28.25 -5.86 -2.34
C VAL A 111 27.35 -5.66 -1.13
N ARG A 112 27.68 -6.33 -0.02
CA ARG A 112 26.98 -6.22 1.27
C ARG A 112 27.08 -4.79 1.81
N GLU A 113 28.25 -4.16 1.76
CA GLU A 113 28.44 -2.76 2.18
C GLU A 113 27.62 -1.79 1.32
N ARG A 114 27.67 -1.89 -0.01
CA ARG A 114 26.89 -1.04 -0.93
C ARG A 114 25.38 -1.14 -0.70
N VAL A 115 24.88 -2.35 -0.47
CA VAL A 115 23.46 -2.59 -0.14
C VAL A 115 23.13 -2.03 1.24
N ARG A 116 23.94 -2.31 2.27
CA ARG A 116 23.78 -1.77 3.63
C ARG A 116 23.73 -0.25 3.62
N ASP A 117 24.67 0.40 2.97
CA ASP A 117 24.77 1.86 2.93
C ASP A 117 23.56 2.48 2.21
N THR A 118 23.07 1.84 1.15
CA THR A 118 21.81 2.23 0.49
C THR A 118 20.62 2.13 1.45
N TYR A 119 20.51 1.04 2.23
CA TYR A 119 19.46 0.92 3.25
C TYR A 119 19.63 1.89 4.44
N LEU A 120 20.85 2.30 4.78
CA LEU A 120 21.12 3.34 5.78
C LEU A 120 20.66 4.73 5.29
N TYR A 121 20.94 5.11 4.04
CA TYR A 121 20.40 6.34 3.45
C TYR A 121 18.87 6.28 3.32
N PHE A 122 18.29 5.12 2.99
CA PHE A 122 16.83 4.92 3.00
C PHE A 122 16.22 5.13 4.40
N ALA A 123 16.77 4.48 5.44
CA ALA A 123 16.30 4.62 6.81
C ALA A 123 16.48 6.07 7.34
N GLY A 124 17.61 6.71 7.01
CA GLY A 124 17.85 8.12 7.28
C GLY A 124 16.81 9.03 6.61
N SER A 125 16.41 8.72 5.37
CA SER A 125 15.40 9.48 4.63
C SER A 125 14.07 9.46 5.37
N LEU A 126 13.66 8.29 5.88
CA LEU A 126 12.45 8.14 6.70
C LEU A 126 12.55 8.93 8.02
N GLY A 127 13.70 8.87 8.72
CA GLY A 127 13.94 9.61 9.95
C GLY A 127 13.86 11.13 9.75
N ILE A 128 14.53 11.66 8.71
CA ILE A 128 14.51 13.08 8.33
C ILE A 128 13.09 13.50 7.94
N SER A 129 12.37 12.67 7.17
CA SER A 129 10.98 12.94 6.76
C SER A 129 10.06 13.03 7.96
N ALA A 130 10.17 12.10 8.92
CA ALA A 130 9.36 12.09 10.13
C ALA A 130 9.66 13.29 11.03
N ALA A 131 10.94 13.64 11.21
CA ALA A 131 11.34 14.82 11.96
C ALA A 131 10.81 16.12 11.32
N SER A 132 10.92 16.25 10.00
CA SER A 132 10.39 17.39 9.24
C SER A 132 8.86 17.48 9.32
N ALA A 133 8.15 16.37 9.16
CA ALA A 133 6.70 16.32 9.27
C ALA A 133 6.22 16.80 10.66
N VAL A 134 6.89 16.35 11.74
CA VAL A 134 6.61 16.79 13.11
C VAL A 134 6.95 18.27 13.32
N ALA A 135 8.04 18.77 12.75
CA ALA A 135 8.41 20.18 12.84
C ALA A 135 7.37 21.07 12.14
N VAL A 136 6.97 20.73 10.92
CA VAL A 136 5.94 21.47 10.15
C VAL A 136 4.59 21.40 10.85
N PHE A 137 4.16 20.21 11.31
CA PHE A 137 2.88 20.04 12.02
C PHE A 137 2.80 20.84 13.33
N ARG A 138 3.93 21.08 14.00
CA ARG A 138 3.99 21.94 15.21
C ARG A 138 4.04 23.44 14.91
N SER A 139 4.32 23.85 13.67
CA SER A 139 4.44 25.27 13.28
C SER A 139 3.24 25.71 12.43
N PRO A 140 2.29 26.50 12.98
CA PRO A 140 1.07 26.89 12.26
C PRO A 140 1.32 27.62 10.93
N THR A 141 2.42 28.36 10.82
CA THR A 141 2.82 29.09 9.62
C THR A 141 3.20 28.16 8.47
N LEU A 142 4.07 27.17 8.72
CA LEU A 142 4.46 26.18 7.71
C LEU A 142 3.32 25.23 7.39
N LEU A 143 2.54 24.80 8.40
CA LEU A 143 1.38 23.94 8.19
C LEU A 143 0.34 24.62 7.29
N ASN A 144 0.00 25.88 7.54
CA ASN A 144 -0.89 26.67 6.68
C ASN A 144 -0.32 26.90 5.26
N LEU A 145 1.00 26.96 5.10
CA LEU A 145 1.65 27.10 3.79
C LEU A 145 1.51 25.81 2.97
N VAL A 146 1.73 24.65 3.59
CA VAL A 146 1.59 23.33 2.94
C VAL A 146 0.12 22.95 2.74
N SER A 147 -0.77 23.26 3.69
CA SER A 147 -2.20 22.93 3.60
C SER A 147 -3.03 23.91 2.76
N ARG A 148 -2.41 24.90 2.12
CA ARG A 148 -3.11 25.84 1.23
C ARG A 148 -3.58 25.10 -0.02
N ASN A 149 -4.89 25.07 -0.21
CA ASN A 149 -5.55 24.27 -1.24
C ASN A 149 -5.70 24.99 -2.61
N GLY A 150 -4.76 25.87 -2.96
CA GLY A 150 -4.77 26.66 -4.20
C GLY A 150 -3.91 26.05 -5.30
N TRP A 151 -4.27 26.29 -6.57
CA TRP A 151 -3.48 25.80 -7.71
C TRP A 151 -2.01 26.22 -7.68
N MET A 152 -1.71 27.44 -7.20
CA MET A 152 -0.33 27.93 -7.07
C MET A 152 0.48 27.19 -5.99
N SER A 153 -0.13 26.80 -4.86
CA SER A 153 0.57 26.02 -3.83
C SER A 153 0.69 24.54 -4.21
N ILE A 154 -0.29 23.98 -4.92
CA ILE A 154 -0.19 22.64 -5.52
C ILE A 154 0.97 22.59 -6.54
N LEU A 155 1.00 23.50 -7.52
CA LEU A 155 2.09 23.56 -8.50
C LEU A 155 3.45 23.88 -7.86
N GLY A 156 3.47 24.80 -6.88
CA GLY A 156 4.69 25.13 -6.13
C GLY A 156 5.25 23.96 -5.33
N THR A 157 4.41 23.19 -4.61
CA THR A 157 4.86 22.00 -3.89
C THR A 157 5.34 20.90 -4.82
N PHE A 158 4.67 20.66 -5.96
CA PHE A 158 5.18 19.75 -7.00
C PHE A 158 6.52 20.19 -7.57
N ALA A 159 6.67 21.48 -7.91
CA ALA A 159 7.93 22.02 -8.43
C ALA A 159 9.07 21.89 -7.41
N VAL A 160 8.82 22.13 -6.13
CA VAL A 160 9.82 21.99 -5.06
C VAL A 160 10.18 20.51 -4.81
N MET A 161 9.21 19.59 -4.80
CA MET A 161 9.48 18.14 -4.68
C MET A 161 10.29 17.61 -5.87
N ILE A 162 9.86 17.90 -7.10
CA ILE A 162 10.53 17.43 -8.32
C ILE A 162 11.92 18.09 -8.45
N GLY A 163 12.02 19.41 -8.26
CA GLY A 163 13.26 20.16 -8.38
C GLY A 163 14.31 19.73 -7.36
N SER A 164 13.94 19.55 -6.09
CA SER A 164 14.87 19.04 -5.06
C SER A 164 15.29 17.59 -5.33
N GLY A 165 14.38 16.76 -5.87
CA GLY A 165 14.70 15.38 -6.25
C GLY A 165 15.64 15.28 -7.45
N MET A 166 15.45 16.15 -8.46
CA MET A 166 16.36 16.29 -9.60
C MET A 166 17.74 16.81 -9.17
N LEU A 167 17.79 17.79 -8.26
CA LEU A 167 19.03 18.35 -7.73
C LEU A 167 19.80 17.34 -6.87
N ALA A 168 19.12 16.57 -6.03
CA ALA A 168 19.75 15.47 -5.29
C ALA A 168 20.30 14.38 -6.23
N GLN A 169 19.65 14.14 -7.38
CA GLN A 169 20.07 13.14 -8.36
C GLN A 169 21.20 13.58 -9.27
N SER A 170 21.24 14.85 -9.67
CA SER A 170 22.24 15.39 -10.61
C SER A 170 23.63 15.57 -9.99
N LEU A 171 23.71 15.78 -8.67
CA LEU A 171 24.98 15.90 -7.96
C LEU A 171 25.74 14.55 -7.96
N PRO A 172 27.04 14.53 -8.30
CA PRO A 172 27.84 13.32 -8.22
C PRO A 172 28.02 12.88 -6.76
N TYR A 173 28.10 11.58 -6.52
CA TYR A 173 28.39 11.02 -5.20
C TYR A 173 29.87 11.17 -4.85
N SER A 174 30.14 11.79 -3.70
CA SER A 174 31.46 11.85 -3.06
C SER A 174 31.39 11.20 -1.68
N PRO A 175 32.40 10.41 -1.26
CA PRO A 175 32.49 9.91 0.11
C PRO A 175 32.69 11.06 1.10
N GLY A 176 32.10 10.95 2.29
CA GLY A 176 32.06 12.01 3.30
C GLY A 176 30.81 12.88 3.24
N PHE A 177 30.71 13.89 4.11
CA PHE A 177 29.58 14.83 4.12
C PHE A 177 29.82 15.96 3.11
N GLY A 178 29.03 16.02 2.05
CA GLY A 178 29.15 17.03 0.99
C GLY A 178 27.80 17.46 0.42
N ALA A 179 27.85 18.13 -0.75
CA ALA A 179 26.68 18.69 -1.40
C ALA A 179 25.58 17.64 -1.68
N LYS A 180 25.97 16.40 -2.00
CA LYS A 180 25.05 15.27 -2.23
C LYS A 180 24.21 14.95 -1.00
N GLN A 181 24.85 14.84 0.17
CA GLN A 181 24.20 14.55 1.44
C GLN A 181 23.33 15.72 1.90
N ALA A 182 23.79 16.96 1.73
CA ALA A 182 22.98 18.15 2.00
C ALA A 182 21.71 18.22 1.12
N ALA A 183 21.84 17.96 -0.19
CA ALA A 183 20.71 17.90 -1.12
C ALA A 183 19.73 16.75 -0.79
N TRP A 184 20.25 15.59 -0.42
CA TRP A 184 19.45 14.46 0.05
C TRP A 184 18.66 14.79 1.32
N ILE A 185 19.30 15.34 2.35
CA ILE A 185 18.64 15.80 3.58
C ILE A 185 17.56 16.82 3.26
N ALA A 186 17.87 17.83 2.43
CA ALA A 186 16.91 18.85 2.03
C ALA A 186 15.70 18.25 1.32
N HIS A 187 15.90 17.30 0.40
CA HIS A 187 14.82 16.64 -0.32
C HIS A 187 13.94 15.76 0.58
N SER A 188 14.54 14.94 1.46
CA SER A 188 13.78 14.15 2.44
C SER A 188 13.02 15.04 3.43
N ALA A 189 13.61 16.18 3.83
CA ALA A 189 12.92 17.16 4.67
C ALA A 189 11.75 17.83 3.94
N ILE A 190 11.91 18.20 2.66
CA ILE A 190 10.84 18.74 1.80
C ILE A 190 9.67 17.77 1.69
N LEU A 191 9.92 16.48 1.44
CA LEU A 191 8.86 15.47 1.36
C LEU A 191 8.16 15.26 2.70
N GLY A 192 8.90 15.19 3.80
CA GLY A 192 8.32 15.18 5.15
C GLY A 192 7.43 16.40 5.41
N ALA A 193 7.85 17.58 4.98
CA ALA A 193 7.09 18.82 5.11
C ALA A 193 5.79 18.79 4.29
N VAL A 194 5.83 18.37 3.02
CA VAL A 194 4.63 18.24 2.17
C VAL A 194 3.64 17.21 2.70
N ILE A 195 4.14 16.16 3.36
CA ILE A 195 3.32 15.08 3.93
C ILE A 195 2.75 15.43 5.31
N ALA A 196 3.23 16.49 5.97
CA ALA A 196 2.80 16.91 7.32
C ALA A 196 1.28 17.02 7.54
N PRO A 197 0.42 17.43 6.57
CA PRO A 197 -1.04 17.40 6.75
C PRO A 197 -1.61 16.00 7.03
N ILE A 198 -0.91 14.92 6.68
CA ILE A 198 -1.34 13.55 7.01
C ILE A 198 -1.40 13.32 8.53
N CYS A 199 -0.69 14.12 9.33
CA CYS A 199 -0.73 14.09 10.79
C CYS A 199 -2.13 14.37 11.37
N PHE A 200 -3.01 15.06 10.62
CA PHE A 200 -4.42 15.26 11.00
C PHE A 200 -5.24 13.96 11.06
N ILE A 201 -4.80 12.88 10.42
CA ILE A 201 -5.44 11.55 10.52
C ILE A 201 -5.33 10.98 11.95
N GLY A 202 -4.34 11.45 12.73
CA GLY A 202 -4.17 11.10 14.14
C GLY A 202 -3.12 10.02 14.40
N GLY A 203 -2.33 10.22 15.46
CA GLY A 203 -1.18 9.38 15.83
C GLY A 203 -1.46 7.86 15.89
N PRO A 204 -2.56 7.37 16.49
CA PRO A 204 -2.85 5.94 16.57
C PRO A 204 -3.10 5.25 15.21
N ILE A 205 -3.54 6.00 14.19
CA ILE A 205 -3.71 5.48 12.84
C ILE A 205 -2.38 5.49 12.10
N LEU A 206 -1.60 6.58 12.24
CA LEU A 206 -0.30 6.75 11.59
C LEU A 206 0.76 5.77 12.10
N THR A 207 0.78 5.47 13.40
CA THR A 207 1.67 4.45 13.99
C THR A 207 1.35 3.04 13.49
N ARG A 208 0.06 2.71 13.31
CA ARG A 208 -0.36 1.45 12.67
C ARG A 208 0.00 1.41 11.19
N ALA A 209 -0.21 2.52 10.47
CA ALA A 209 0.19 2.65 9.07
C ALA A 209 1.69 2.42 8.91
N ALA A 210 2.52 3.07 9.74
CA ALA A 210 3.97 2.92 9.73
C ALA A 210 4.41 1.48 9.96
N TRP A 211 3.82 0.77 10.94
CA TRP A 211 4.11 -0.65 11.18
C TRP A 211 3.68 -1.55 10.02
N TYR A 212 2.53 -1.30 9.40
CA TYR A 212 2.11 -2.06 8.22
C TYR A 212 2.99 -1.77 7.00
N THR A 213 3.40 -0.52 6.79
CA THR A 213 4.39 -0.16 5.76
C THR A 213 5.73 -0.84 6.02
N ALA A 214 6.23 -0.84 7.26
CA ALA A 214 7.48 -1.50 7.61
C ALA A 214 7.43 -3.01 7.34
N GLY A 215 6.30 -3.67 7.66
CA GLY A 215 6.08 -5.08 7.33
C GLY A 215 5.99 -5.35 5.83
N VAL A 216 5.29 -4.49 5.07
CA VAL A 216 5.18 -4.59 3.61
C VAL A 216 6.55 -4.37 2.95
N VAL A 217 7.28 -3.32 3.33
CA VAL A 217 8.59 -2.99 2.76
C VAL A 217 9.62 -4.06 3.12
N GLY A 218 9.75 -4.43 4.39
CA GLY A 218 10.67 -5.49 4.81
C GLY A 218 10.35 -6.85 4.17
N GLY A 219 9.07 -7.21 4.10
CA GLY A 219 8.62 -8.44 3.46
C GLY A 219 8.92 -8.46 1.96
N LEU A 220 8.54 -7.42 1.22
CA LEU A 220 8.77 -7.33 -0.23
C LEU A 220 10.25 -7.21 -0.60
N SER A 221 11.05 -6.45 0.17
CA SER A 221 12.50 -6.41 -0.02
C SER A 221 13.13 -7.78 0.27
N THR A 222 12.60 -8.56 1.22
CA THR A 222 13.04 -9.96 1.42
C THR A 222 12.68 -10.82 0.21
N VAL A 223 11.44 -10.75 -0.32
CA VAL A 223 11.07 -11.46 -1.57
C VAL A 223 12.01 -11.09 -2.72
N ALA A 224 12.31 -9.79 -2.88
CA ALA A 224 13.18 -9.29 -3.93
C ALA A 224 14.62 -9.83 -3.81
N VAL A 225 15.17 -9.93 -2.60
CA VAL A 225 16.49 -10.51 -2.33
C VAL A 225 16.49 -12.03 -2.48
N CYS A 226 15.36 -12.73 -2.28
CA CYS A 226 15.29 -14.18 -2.54
C CYS A 226 15.05 -14.52 -4.02
N ALA A 227 14.28 -13.72 -4.75
CA ALA A 227 13.79 -14.08 -6.08
C ALA A 227 14.81 -13.79 -7.22
N PRO A 228 14.99 -14.69 -8.20
CA PRO A 228 15.96 -14.53 -9.28
C PRO A 228 15.83 -13.22 -10.08
N SER A 229 16.92 -12.46 -10.17
CA SER A 229 16.93 -11.05 -10.63
C SER A 229 16.51 -10.81 -12.08
N ASP A 230 16.58 -11.83 -12.94
CA ASP A 230 16.49 -11.63 -14.39
C ASP A 230 15.06 -11.46 -14.89
N LYS A 231 14.07 -12.04 -14.22
CA LYS A 231 12.65 -11.87 -14.62
C LYS A 231 12.13 -10.47 -14.33
N PHE A 232 12.56 -9.87 -13.22
CA PHE A 232 12.03 -8.59 -12.78
C PHE A 232 12.62 -7.40 -13.54
N LEU A 233 13.84 -7.50 -14.10
CA LEU A 233 14.40 -6.41 -14.90
C LEU A 233 13.52 -6.07 -16.13
N TYR A 234 12.86 -7.08 -16.72
CA TYR A 234 11.88 -6.91 -17.80
C TYR A 234 10.52 -6.33 -17.34
N MET A 235 10.21 -6.36 -16.04
CA MET A 235 8.95 -5.81 -15.50
C MET A 235 8.92 -4.28 -15.47
N GLY A 236 10.05 -3.59 -15.66
CA GLY A 236 10.12 -2.11 -15.66
C GLY A 236 9.18 -1.46 -16.69
N GLY A 237 8.98 -2.08 -17.86
CA GLY A 237 8.04 -1.58 -18.88
C GLY A 237 6.58 -1.60 -18.42
N PRO A 238 6.02 -2.77 -18.06
CA PRO A 238 4.68 -2.87 -17.47
C PRO A 238 4.48 -2.00 -16.22
N LEU A 239 5.48 -1.89 -15.35
CA LEU A 239 5.43 -1.01 -14.16
C LEU A 239 5.32 0.46 -14.56
N ALA A 240 6.08 0.93 -15.54
CA ALA A 240 5.99 2.31 -16.04
C ALA A 240 4.62 2.63 -16.67
N ILE A 241 4.04 1.70 -17.43
CA ILE A 241 2.67 1.83 -17.97
C ILE A 241 1.66 1.94 -16.82
N GLY A 242 1.77 1.07 -15.82
CA GLY A 242 0.93 1.11 -14.63
C GLY A 242 1.08 2.43 -13.85
N LEU A 243 2.30 2.96 -13.74
CA LEU A 243 2.55 4.25 -13.08
C LEU A 243 1.82 5.39 -13.81
N GLY A 244 1.82 5.39 -15.14
CA GLY A 244 1.03 6.31 -15.96
C GLY A 244 -0.47 6.23 -15.65
N VAL A 245 -1.02 5.03 -15.51
CA VAL A 245 -2.45 4.81 -15.14
C VAL A 245 -2.74 5.28 -13.71
N VAL A 246 -1.87 5.00 -12.74
CA VAL A 246 -2.03 5.45 -11.34
C VAL A 246 -1.88 6.95 -11.21
N PHE A 247 -0.98 7.57 -11.99
CA PHE A 247 -0.80 9.01 -12.06
C PHE A 247 -2.02 9.70 -12.70
N ALA A 248 -2.46 9.23 -13.87
CA ALA A 248 -3.64 9.76 -14.55
C ALA A 248 -4.93 9.62 -13.71
N SER A 249 -5.11 8.50 -13.01
CA SER A 249 -6.24 8.33 -12.07
C SER A 249 -6.12 9.22 -10.84
N SER A 250 -4.91 9.47 -10.33
CA SER A 250 -4.68 10.43 -9.24
C SER A 250 -5.03 11.86 -9.66
N MET A 251 -4.64 12.28 -10.88
CA MET A 251 -5.06 13.59 -11.44
C MET A 251 -6.57 13.66 -11.68
N ALA A 252 -7.18 12.63 -12.27
CA ALA A 252 -8.61 12.58 -12.52
C ALA A 252 -9.44 12.66 -11.22
N SER A 253 -8.94 12.09 -10.12
CA SER A 253 -9.57 12.19 -8.79
C SER A 253 -9.58 13.63 -8.23
N MET A 254 -8.76 14.55 -8.75
CA MET A 254 -8.79 15.97 -8.35
C MET A 254 -9.95 16.73 -9.01
N PHE A 255 -10.45 16.26 -10.16
CA PHE A 255 -11.55 16.88 -10.91
C PHE A 255 -12.90 16.19 -10.72
N LEU A 256 -12.91 14.96 -10.19
CA LEU A 256 -14.10 14.12 -10.09
C LEU A 256 -14.46 13.85 -8.63
N PRO A 257 -15.66 14.26 -8.16
CA PRO A 257 -16.08 14.00 -6.78
C PRO A 257 -16.09 12.50 -6.46
N PRO A 258 -15.50 12.06 -5.33
CA PRO A 258 -15.51 10.65 -4.91
C PRO A 258 -16.91 10.15 -4.52
N THR A 259 -17.90 11.03 -4.51
CA THR A 259 -19.34 10.74 -4.35
C THR A 259 -20.01 10.22 -5.62
N THR A 260 -19.32 10.19 -6.76
CA THR A 260 -19.81 9.56 -8.01
C THR A 260 -19.25 8.15 -8.17
N ALA A 261 -19.97 7.24 -8.83
CA ALA A 261 -19.51 5.87 -9.05
C ALA A 261 -18.20 5.81 -9.85
N LEU A 262 -18.05 6.69 -10.84
CA LEU A 262 -16.80 6.84 -11.60
C LEU A 262 -15.69 7.44 -10.73
N GLY A 263 -15.95 8.53 -9.99
CA GLY A 263 -14.98 9.15 -9.09
C GLY A 263 -14.49 8.20 -7.99
N ALA A 264 -15.39 7.44 -7.37
CA ALA A 264 -15.07 6.38 -6.41
C ALA A 264 -14.27 5.24 -7.05
N GLY A 265 -14.59 4.86 -8.29
CA GLY A 265 -13.84 3.87 -9.06
C GLY A 265 -12.40 4.32 -9.33
N ILE A 266 -12.19 5.55 -9.79
CA ILE A 266 -10.87 6.15 -10.03
C ILE A 266 -10.11 6.37 -8.72
N ALA A 267 -10.78 6.79 -7.64
CA ALA A 267 -10.18 6.90 -6.31
C ALA A 267 -9.78 5.52 -5.74
N SER A 268 -10.56 4.47 -6.00
CA SER A 268 -10.20 3.10 -5.61
C SER A 268 -9.03 2.54 -6.44
N LEU A 269 -8.98 2.85 -7.74
CA LEU A 269 -7.89 2.45 -8.64
C LEU A 269 -6.59 3.14 -8.23
N SER A 270 -6.62 4.46 -7.97
CA SER A 270 -5.43 5.18 -7.51
C SER A 270 -4.99 4.66 -6.13
N LEU A 271 -5.88 4.51 -5.14
CA LEU A 271 -5.50 4.02 -3.81
C LEU A 271 -5.03 2.57 -3.79
N TYR A 272 -5.86 1.61 -4.21
CA TYR A 272 -5.55 0.18 -4.11
C TYR A 272 -4.65 -0.31 -5.25
N GLY A 273 -4.93 0.11 -6.49
CA GLY A 273 -4.08 -0.21 -7.64
C GLY A 273 -2.69 0.45 -7.52
N GLY A 274 -2.64 1.70 -7.06
CA GLY A 274 -1.39 2.35 -6.68
C GLY A 274 -0.62 1.62 -5.59
N LEU A 275 -1.28 1.14 -4.54
CA LEU A 275 -0.61 0.40 -3.47
C LEU A 275 0.03 -0.90 -3.98
N ILE A 276 -0.64 -1.65 -4.85
CA ILE A 276 -0.09 -2.85 -5.51
C ILE A 276 1.07 -2.46 -6.45
N LEU A 277 0.92 -1.37 -7.21
CA LEU A 277 1.93 -0.88 -8.14
C LEU A 277 3.23 -0.48 -7.42
N PHE A 278 3.16 0.38 -6.39
CA PHE A 278 4.34 0.79 -5.63
C PHE A 278 4.96 -0.36 -4.83
N SER A 279 4.17 -1.36 -4.42
CA SER A 279 4.69 -2.64 -3.89
C SER A 279 5.51 -3.40 -4.95
N GLY A 280 5.08 -3.37 -6.21
CA GLY A 280 5.84 -3.93 -7.35
C GLY A 280 7.10 -3.13 -7.68
N PHE A 281 7.04 -1.79 -7.65
CA PHE A 281 8.22 -0.94 -7.84
C PHE A 281 9.26 -1.17 -6.74
N LEU A 282 8.84 -1.25 -5.46
CA LEU A 282 9.75 -1.54 -4.35
C LEU A 282 10.52 -2.87 -4.53
N LEU A 283 9.83 -3.90 -5.04
CA LEU A 283 10.44 -5.19 -5.36
C LEU A 283 11.45 -5.06 -6.52
N TYR A 284 11.03 -4.44 -7.62
CA TYR A 284 11.86 -4.15 -8.80
C TYR A 284 13.12 -3.35 -8.43
N ASP A 285 12.96 -2.27 -7.66
CA ASP A 285 14.06 -1.40 -7.27
C ASP A 285 14.98 -2.06 -6.24
N THR A 286 14.46 -2.89 -5.32
CA THR A 286 15.32 -3.70 -4.43
C THR A 286 16.25 -4.62 -5.24
N GLN A 287 15.75 -5.32 -6.27
CA GLN A 287 16.60 -6.16 -7.13
C GLN A 287 17.55 -5.33 -8.00
N LYS A 288 17.12 -4.16 -8.48
CA LYS A 288 17.96 -3.22 -9.22
C LYS A 288 19.09 -2.66 -8.35
N ILE A 289 18.86 -2.44 -7.05
CA ILE A 289 19.88 -2.06 -6.07
C ILE A 289 20.93 -3.17 -5.92
N VAL A 290 20.50 -4.42 -5.71
CA VAL A 290 21.39 -5.60 -5.61
C VAL A 290 22.20 -5.80 -6.89
N LYS A 291 21.53 -5.87 -8.06
CA LYS A 291 22.18 -6.09 -9.35
C LYS A 291 23.13 -4.94 -9.71
N ARG A 292 22.84 -3.69 -9.32
CA ARG A 292 23.81 -2.57 -9.43
C ARG A 292 24.99 -2.73 -8.48
N ALA A 293 24.78 -3.21 -7.25
CA ALA A 293 25.85 -3.39 -6.27
C ALA A 293 26.84 -4.47 -6.72
N GLU A 294 26.36 -5.54 -7.35
CA GLU A 294 27.16 -6.59 -8.00
C GLU A 294 27.88 -6.10 -9.26
N LEU A 295 27.15 -5.52 -10.22
CA LEU A 295 27.68 -5.18 -11.55
C LEU A 295 28.58 -3.94 -11.59
N THR A 296 28.55 -3.06 -10.58
CA THR A 296 29.38 -1.84 -10.59
C THR A 296 30.84 -2.21 -10.28
N PRO A 297 31.80 -2.05 -11.22
CA PRO A 297 33.19 -2.38 -10.95
C PRO A 297 33.78 -1.49 -9.86
N MET A 298 34.77 -2.01 -9.13
CA MET A 298 35.43 -1.25 -8.05
C MET A 298 36.13 0.02 -8.54
N TYR A 299 36.80 -0.08 -9.69
CA TYR A 299 37.58 1.00 -10.30
C TYR A 299 36.90 1.46 -11.61
N GLY A 300 35.61 1.80 -11.54
CA GLY A 300 34.85 2.34 -12.67
C GLY A 300 34.87 3.89 -12.73
N MET A 301 34.68 4.46 -13.92
CA MET A 301 34.55 5.92 -14.10
C MET A 301 33.41 6.57 -13.29
N ARG A 302 32.40 5.79 -12.87
CA ARG A 302 31.33 6.23 -11.98
C ARG A 302 31.32 5.33 -10.74
N PRO A 303 31.50 5.87 -9.53
CA PRO A 303 31.34 5.10 -8.30
C PRO A 303 29.87 4.70 -8.10
N TYR A 304 29.65 3.69 -7.27
CA TYR A 304 28.31 3.33 -6.81
C TYR A 304 27.72 4.47 -5.98
N ASP A 305 26.55 4.98 -6.36
CA ASP A 305 25.83 6.03 -5.63
C ASP A 305 24.70 5.42 -4.78
N PRO A 306 24.92 5.20 -3.46
CA PRO A 306 23.90 4.65 -2.58
C PRO A 306 22.74 5.62 -2.35
N VAL A 307 22.95 6.94 -2.49
CA VAL A 307 21.93 7.96 -2.26
C VAL A 307 20.88 7.95 -3.37
N ASN A 308 21.31 7.91 -4.64
CA ASN A 308 20.39 7.81 -5.78
C ASN A 308 19.63 6.48 -5.83
N ASN A 309 20.27 5.40 -5.38
CA ASN A 309 19.63 4.09 -5.24
C ASN A 309 18.61 4.07 -4.07
N ALA A 310 18.94 4.70 -2.93
CA ALA A 310 18.05 4.81 -1.77
C ALA A 310 16.82 5.68 -2.05
N MET A 311 16.96 6.68 -2.92
CA MET A 311 15.90 7.65 -3.22
C MET A 311 14.65 6.98 -3.81
N SER A 312 14.80 5.96 -4.66
CA SER A 312 13.65 5.36 -5.35
C SER A 312 12.86 4.42 -4.45
N ILE A 313 13.53 3.53 -3.71
CA ILE A 313 12.90 2.68 -2.67
C ILE A 313 12.27 3.52 -1.54
N TYR A 314 12.83 4.70 -1.24
CA TYR A 314 12.23 5.68 -0.35
C TYR A 314 10.92 6.27 -0.91
N MET A 315 10.90 6.68 -2.18
CA MET A 315 9.68 7.18 -2.84
C MET A 315 8.56 6.14 -2.87
N ASP A 316 8.87 4.89 -3.20
CA ASP A 316 7.90 3.79 -3.17
C ASP A 316 7.35 3.58 -1.76
N THR A 317 8.23 3.59 -0.75
CA THR A 317 7.85 3.48 0.67
C THR A 317 6.92 4.61 1.11
N MET A 318 7.20 5.86 0.74
CA MET A 318 6.32 6.99 1.07
C MET A 318 4.96 6.87 0.35
N ASN A 319 4.94 6.44 -0.91
CA ASN A 319 3.71 6.18 -1.65
C ASN A 319 2.87 5.05 -1.03
N ILE A 320 3.51 3.96 -0.59
CA ILE A 320 2.87 2.85 0.15
C ILE A 320 2.31 3.36 1.48
N PHE A 321 3.10 4.13 2.24
CA PHE A 321 2.69 4.69 3.54
C PHE A 321 1.46 5.59 3.45
N ILE A 322 1.47 6.58 2.54
CA ILE A 322 0.34 7.51 2.37
C ILE A 322 -0.95 6.74 2.01
N ARG A 323 -0.84 5.72 1.14
CA ARG A 323 -1.98 4.89 0.73
C ARG A 323 -2.49 4.03 1.88
N ILE A 324 -1.63 3.37 2.64
CA ILE A 324 -2.01 2.61 3.85
C ILE A 324 -2.65 3.51 4.90
N ALA A 325 -2.07 4.68 5.20
CA ALA A 325 -2.63 5.64 6.14
C ALA A 325 -4.03 6.12 5.69
N THR A 326 -4.21 6.41 4.41
CA THR A 326 -5.50 6.80 3.82
C THR A 326 -6.54 5.68 3.88
N ILE A 327 -6.13 4.43 3.60
CA ILE A 327 -7.00 3.25 3.71
C ILE A 327 -7.45 3.02 5.16
N LEU A 328 -6.56 3.19 6.14
CA LEU A 328 -6.91 3.06 7.56
C LEU A 328 -7.81 4.21 8.04
N ALA A 329 -7.58 5.44 7.57
CA ALA A 329 -8.43 6.59 7.85
C ALA A 329 -9.86 6.39 7.33
N GLY A 330 -10.00 6.08 6.03
CA GLY A 330 -11.30 5.82 5.40
C GLY A 330 -11.97 4.54 5.90
N GLY A 331 -11.19 3.52 6.27
CA GLY A 331 -11.70 2.26 6.82
C GLY A 331 -12.22 2.37 8.26
N GLY A 332 -11.76 3.36 9.04
CA GLY A 332 -12.20 3.57 10.42
C GLY A 332 -13.61 4.15 10.56
N GLY A 333 -14.02 5.00 9.61
CA GLY A 333 -15.31 5.72 9.68
C GLY A 333 -16.54 4.80 9.70
N SER A 334 -16.50 3.68 8.99
CA SER A 334 -17.62 2.72 8.92
C SER A 334 -17.80 1.83 10.16
N ARG A 335 -16.93 1.97 11.19
CA ARG A 335 -17.02 1.19 12.44
C ARG A 335 -17.60 1.95 13.63
N ARG A 336 -17.86 3.26 13.51
CA ARG A 336 -18.76 3.97 14.41
C ARG A 336 -20.16 3.93 13.78
N LYS A 337 -21.00 3.07 14.34
CA LYS A 337 -22.45 3.14 14.22
C LYS A 337 -22.95 4.45 14.82
#